data_AF-A0A6J1MII9-F1
#
_entry.id   AF-A0A6J1MII9-F1
#
_cell.length_a   1.000
_cell.length_b   1.000
_cell.length_c   1.000
_cell.angle_alpha   90.00
_cell.angle_beta   90.00
_cell.angle_gamma   90.00
#
_symmetry.space_group_name_H-M   'P 1'
#
loop_
_entity.id
_entity.type
_entity.pdbx_description
1 polymer ?
#
loop_
_entity_poly.entity_id
_entity_poly.type
_entity_poly.pdbx_seq_one_letter_code
_entity_poly.pdbx_strand_id
1 'polypeptide(L)' 'MGNIIFSLIWLIILICVSFWVANIAAAFYFFIFLFFFCIEGLTALTDFLLSVIQFPRYCTESMMAGKGFG' A
#
# COMPACT_ATOMS: atom_id res chain seq x y z
N MET A 1 20.88 -15.13 -1.89
CA MET A 1 21.39 -13.76 -1.70
C MET A 1 20.48 -12.85 -2.49
N GLY A 2 19.61 -12.10 -1.80
CA GLY A 2 18.70 -11.15 -2.44
C GLY A 2 19.54 -10.22 -3.30
N ASN A 3 19.24 -10.19 -4.60
CA ASN A 3 20.01 -9.40 -5.52
C ASN A 3 19.70 -7.93 -5.23
N ILE A 4 20.71 -7.21 -4.69
CA ILE A 4 20.60 -5.82 -4.20
C ILE A 4 19.98 -4.90 -5.26
N ILE A 5 20.21 -5.22 -6.54
CA ILE A 5 19.64 -4.51 -7.69
C ILE A 5 18.12 -4.56 -7.71
N PHE A 6 17.51 -5.72 -7.44
CA PHE A 6 16.05 -5.85 -7.38
C PHE A 6 15.45 -5.18 -6.14
N SER A 7 16.19 -5.21 -5.02
CA SER A 7 15.81 -4.47 -3.81
C SER A 7 15.78 -2.95 -4.07
N LEU A 8 16.75 -2.43 -4.82
CA LEU A 8 16.82 -1.02 -5.20
C LEU A 8 15.69 -0.61 -6.18
N ILE A 9 15.33 -1.50 -7.12
CA ILE A 9 14.20 -1.28 -8.04
C ILE A 9 12.88 -1.22 -7.27
N TRP A 10 12.65 -2.14 -6.33
CA TRP A 10 11.47 -2.11 -5.46
C TRP A 10 11.43 -0.87 -4.58
N LEU A 11 12.59 -0.36 -4.11
CA LEU A 11 12.67 0.89 -3.35
C LEU A 11 12.25 2.10 -4.19
N ILE A 12 12.65 2.17 -5.46
CA ILE A 12 12.22 3.23 -6.39
C ILE A 12 10.71 3.17 -6.60
N ILE A 13 10.15 1.97 -6.80
CA ILE A 13 8.70 1.75 -6.94
C ILE A 13 7.97 2.17 -5.66
N LEU A 14 8.52 1.84 -4.49
CA LEU A 14 7.96 2.21 -3.19
C LEU A 14 7.86 3.73 -3.05
N ILE A 15 8.93 4.47 -3.41
CA ILE A 15 8.96 5.93 -3.20
C ILE A 15 8.18 6.71 -4.27
N CYS A 16 8.23 6.28 -5.54
CA CYS A 16 7.57 7.00 -6.64
C CYS A 16 6.11 6.61 -6.83
N VAL A 17 5.72 5.38 -6.51
CA VAL A 17 4.36 4.88 -6.76
C VAL A 17 3.64 4.60 -5.45
N SER A 18 4.18 3.72 -4.61
CA SER A 18 3.46 3.26 -3.41
C SER A 18 3.21 4.38 -2.43
N PHE A 19 4.15 5.31 -2.27
CA PHE A 19 3.99 6.47 -1.40
C PHE A 19 2.82 7.37 -1.83
N TRP A 20 2.70 7.66 -3.14
CA TRP A 20 1.63 8.51 -3.65
C TRP A 20 0.26 7.83 -3.58
N VAL A 21 0.19 6.56 -3.99
CA VAL A 21 -1.06 5.79 -3.99
C VAL A 21 -1.57 5.61 -2.56
N ALA A 22 -0.68 5.25 -1.62
CA ALA A 22 -1.06 5.08 -0.22
C ALA A 22 -1.49 6.40 0.44
N ASN A 23 -0.87 7.53 0.07
CA ASN A 23 -1.24 8.84 0.63
C ASN A 23 -2.63 9.28 0.16
N ILE A 24 -2.92 9.12 -1.13
CA ILE A 24 -4.27 9.39 -1.66
C ILE A 24 -5.30 8.47 -1.01
N ALA A 25 -5.03 7.17 -0.93
CA ALA A 25 -5.94 6.20 -0.30
C ALA A 25 -6.15 6.48 1.20
N ALA A 26 -5.11 6.90 1.92
CA ALA A 26 -5.20 7.28 3.33
C ALA A 26 -6.07 8.51 3.56
N ALA A 27 -5.98 9.52 2.68
CA ALA A 27 -6.83 10.70 2.74
C ALA A 27 -8.32 10.33 2.58
N PHE A 28 -8.64 9.47 1.61
CA PHE A 28 -10.00 8.97 1.43
C PHE A 28 -10.45 8.10 2.61
N TYR A 29 -9.57 7.27 3.18
CA TYR A 29 -9.92 6.40 4.30
C TYR A 29 -10.32 7.22 5.51
N PHE A 30 -9.57 8.27 5.81
CA PHE A 30 -9.86 9.15 6.94
C PHE A 30 -11.24 9.83 6.79
N PHE A 31 -11.57 10.27 5.59
CA PHE A 31 -12.87 10.89 5.31
C PHE A 31 -14.02 9.88 5.44
N ILE A 32 -13.86 8.69 4.87
CA ILE A 32 -14.86 7.61 4.87
C ILE A 32 -15.06 7.04 6.28
N PHE A 33 -13.98 6.89 7.05
CA PHE A 33 -14.02 6.39 8.42
C PHE A 33 -14.85 7.29 9.34
N LEU A 34 -14.86 8.60 9.07
CA LEU A 34 -15.69 9.54 9.80
C LEU A 34 -17.20 9.31 9.56
N PHE A 35 -17.57 8.87 8.35
CA PHE A 35 -18.94 8.49 7.99
C PHE A 35 -19.30 7.03 8.34
N PHE A 36 -18.30 6.20 8.65
CA PHE A 36 -18.49 4.79 9.01
C PHE A 36 -19.41 4.61 10.22
N PHE A 37 -19.38 5.54 11.18
CA PHE A 37 -20.27 5.54 12.34
C PHE A 37 -21.77 5.65 12.01
N CYS A 38 -22.13 6.14 10.83
CA CYS A 38 -23.53 6.25 10.40
C CYS A 38 -23.96 5.14 9.42
N ILE A 39 -23.03 4.39 8.83
CA ILE A 39 -23.33 3.45 7.74
C ILE A 39 -22.55 2.14 7.95
N GLU A 40 -23.23 1.12 8.49
CA GLU A 40 -22.66 -0.21 8.78
C GLU A 40 -22.24 -1.00 7.53
N GLY A 41 -22.68 -0.58 6.33
CA GLY A 41 -22.36 -1.24 5.06
C GLY A 41 -21.02 -0.84 4.43
N LEU A 42 -20.27 0.08 5.04
CA LEU A 42 -19.08 0.67 4.43
C LEU A 42 -17.79 -0.14 4.67
N THR A 43 -17.90 -1.26 5.39
CA THR A 43 -16.79 -2.13 5.78
C THR A 43 -15.98 -2.63 4.58
N ALA A 44 -16.66 -3.05 3.52
CA ALA A 44 -16.02 -3.50 2.29
C ALA A 44 -15.17 -2.39 1.62
N LEU A 45 -15.59 -1.13 1.72
CA LEU A 45 -14.86 0.01 1.17
C LEU A 45 -13.64 0.35 2.00
N THR A 46 -13.77 0.31 3.34
CA THR A 46 -12.65 0.51 4.26
C THR A 46 -11.60 -0.59 4.15
N ASP A 47 -12.01 -1.86 3.98
CA ASP A 47 -11.09 -2.99 3.77
C ASP A 47 -10.33 -2.87 2.45
N PHE A 48 -11.02 -2.44 1.38
CA PHE A 48 -10.36 -2.17 0.10
C PHE A 48 -9.34 -1.04 0.22
N LEU A 49 -9.71 0.09 0.85
CA LEU A 49 -8.77 1.20 1.07
C LEU A 49 -7.59 0.80 1.96
N LEU A 50 -7.83 -0.01 3.00
CA LEU A 50 -6.77 -0.55 3.84
C LEU A 50 -5.80 -1.42 3.03
N SER A 51 -6.30 -2.26 2.12
CA SER A 51 -5.45 -3.05 1.24
C SER A 51 -4.54 -2.17 0.38
N VAL A 52 -5.08 -1.07 -0.18
CA VAL A 52 -4.31 -0.12 -0.99
C VAL A 52 -3.30 0.68 -0.14
N ILE A 53 -3.67 1.08 1.07
CA ILE A 53 -2.76 1.76 2.02
C ILE A 53 -1.62 0.83 2.46
N GLN A 54 -1.84 -0.49 2.48
CA GLN A 54 -0.83 -1.49 2.80
C GLN A 54 0.06 -1.88 1.61
N PHE A 55 -0.18 -1.32 0.42
CA PHE A 55 0.68 -1.53 -0.75
C PHE A 55 2.18 -1.21 -0.53
N PRO A 56 2.57 -0.14 0.21
CA PRO A 56 3.98 0.09 0.55
C PRO A 56 4.59 -1.07 1.32
N ARG A 57 3.83 -1.69 2.23
CA ARG A 57 4.30 -2.87 2.99
C ARG A 57 4.58 -4.04 2.07
N TYR A 58 3.72 -4.31 1.09
CA TYR A 58 3.96 -5.34 0.08
C TYR A 58 5.24 -5.07 -0.73
N CYS A 59 5.51 -3.80 -1.05
CA CYS A 59 6.73 -3.39 -1.74
C CYS A 59 7.97 -3.59 -0.85
N THR A 60 7.89 -3.27 0.44
CA THR A 60 8.98 -3.49 1.39
C THR A 60 9.24 -4.97 1.62
N GLU A 61 8.19 -5.80 1.72
CA GLU A 61 8.32 -7.25 1.85
C GLU A 61 8.99 -7.85 0.59
N SER A 62 8.62 -7.37 -0.60
CA SER A 62 9.24 -7.78 -1.87
C SER A 62 10.70 -7.31 -1.99
N MET A 63 11.00 -6.11 -1.47
CA MET A 63 12.35 -5.55 -1.36
C MET A 63 13.25 -6.38 -0.43
N MET A 64 12.74 -6.79 0.73
CA MET A 64 13.45 -7.60 1.73
C MET A 64 13.63 -9.05 1.28
N ALA A 65 12.63 -9.60 0.59
CA ALA A 65 12.72 -10.93 -0.02
C ALA A 65 13.67 -10.97 -1.22
N GLY A 66 14.05 -9.81 -1.77
CA GLY A 66 14.86 -9.72 -2.99
C GLY A 66 14.20 -10.43 -4.17
N LYS A 67 12.86 -10.39 -4.25
CA LYS A 67 12.08 -11.08 -5.29
C LYS A 67 12.44 -10.49 -6.66
N GLY A 68 12.98 -11.34 -7.53
CA GLY A 68 13.12 -11.04 -8.95
C GLY A 68 11.74 -10.99 -9.63
N PHE A 69 11.65 -10.38 -10.80
CA PHE A 69 10.48 -10.45 -11.67
C PHE A 69 10.43 -11.79 -12.43
N GLY A 70 10.57 -12.91 -11.73
CA GLY A 70 10.62 -14.26 -12.29
C GLY A 70 10.11 -15.31 -11.31
#